data_AF-A0A2N6CQA9-F1
#
_entry.id   AF-A0A2N6CQA9-F1
#
_cell.length_a   1.000
_cell.length_b   1.000
_cell.length_c   1.000
_cell.angle_alpha   90.00
_cell.angle_beta   90.00
_cell.angle_gamma   90.00
#
_symmetry.space_group_name_H-M   'P 1'
#
loop_
_entity.id
_entity.type
_entity.pdbx_description
1 polymer ?
#
loop_
_entity_poly.entity_id
_entity_poly.type
_entity_poly.pdbx_seq_one_letter_code
_entity_poly.pdbx_strand_id
1 'polypeptide(L)'
;MVLLALSAFALVSPAATYAATAGPMPRAQALQLARDGVSDEVIRELKTLATRGDSTALAARIEILLSDASLEPAARERALETGTFLLGALPPERKARQVLRQISQLEPQTWVWLEEGGHRVSVPLYDPAAAARVSERAWLAREAEARFSNKLGTTAPELVDDLARASLAERSGVISAIAHAPAAQLLHSKPSILAALDQGVAVGWYAAEVAARTYDSELALAAIEHAEPREALDMLDALGDRLAPGDILPLLLHSLRSPALASHSLFVLARLAPVSPAALSQIWQELENEENGGSAAAALARLSSPEAAMRAAAVTVDPDRDDALRRRALLALCLDNGDAAQRHLQLLTQSLGDSSLGQKASQCAGR
;
A
#
# COMPACT_ATOMS: atom_id res chain seq x y z
N MET A 1 -10.03 83.16 18.75
CA MET A 1 -11.08 83.37 17.74
C MET A 1 -10.69 82.65 16.45
N VAL A 2 -11.33 81.49 16.21
CA VAL A 2 -12.07 81.12 14.98
C VAL A 2 -11.44 81.46 13.61
N LEU A 3 -10.99 80.44 12.85
CA LEU A 3 -11.73 79.89 11.69
C LEU A 3 -11.08 78.64 11.06
N LEU A 4 -11.97 77.72 10.66
CA LEU A 4 -11.81 76.43 9.98
C LEU A 4 -11.48 76.54 8.48
N ALA A 5 -10.87 75.49 7.91
CA ALA A 5 -11.27 74.81 6.66
C ALA A 5 -10.37 73.55 6.45
N LEU A 6 -10.86 72.34 6.72
CA LEU A 6 -11.53 71.38 5.81
C LEU A 6 -10.66 70.76 4.69
N SER A 7 -10.26 69.50 4.96
CA SER A 7 -10.36 68.31 4.10
C SER A 7 -9.71 68.25 2.71
N ALA A 8 -8.69 67.39 2.60
CA ALA A 8 -8.56 66.44 1.48
C ALA A 8 -8.07 65.09 2.04
N PHE A 9 -9.00 64.16 2.21
CA PHE A 9 -8.72 62.74 2.46
C PHE A 9 -8.09 62.16 1.18
N ALA A 10 -6.77 62.04 1.15
CA ALA A 10 -6.11 61.13 0.23
C ALA A 10 -6.23 59.72 0.82
N LEU A 11 -7.15 58.92 0.27
CA LEU A 11 -7.21 57.48 0.44
C LEU A 11 -5.93 56.87 -0.16
N VAL A 12 -4.87 56.86 0.63
CA VAL A 12 -3.73 55.96 0.41
C VAL A 12 -4.16 54.61 0.98
N SER A 13 -4.66 53.73 0.11
CA SER A 13 -4.84 52.33 0.47
C SER A 13 -3.48 51.74 0.86
N PRO A 14 -3.28 51.28 2.10
CA PRO A 14 -2.11 50.50 2.40
C PRO A 14 -2.36 49.10 1.84
N ALA A 15 -1.72 48.80 0.70
CA ALA A 15 -1.41 47.43 0.32
C ALA A 15 -0.39 46.91 1.35
N ALA A 16 -0.88 46.47 2.50
CA ALA A 16 -0.08 45.90 3.57
C ALA A 16 -0.82 44.71 4.18
N THR A 17 -0.26 43.52 3.94
CA THR A 17 -0.35 42.33 4.80
C THR A 17 -1.77 41.82 5.11
N TYR A 18 -2.37 41.12 4.14
CA TYR A 18 -3.41 40.10 4.39
C TYR A 18 -2.81 38.70 4.55
N ALA A 19 -1.60 38.60 5.12
CA ALA A 19 -0.99 37.32 5.48
C ALA A 19 -1.32 37.01 6.94
N ALA A 20 -2.01 35.88 7.17
CA ALA A 20 -2.18 35.16 8.45
C ALA A 20 -3.36 35.46 9.40
N THR A 21 -4.51 36.01 8.97
CA THR A 21 -5.67 36.23 9.88
C THR A 21 -7.04 35.70 9.44
N ALA A 22 -7.18 35.12 8.24
CA ALA A 22 -8.43 34.45 7.86
C ALA A 22 -8.38 32.98 8.31
N GLY A 23 -9.20 32.61 9.30
CA GLY A 23 -9.41 31.20 9.66
C GLY A 23 -9.95 30.39 8.48
N PRO A 24 -10.12 29.07 8.64
CA PRO A 24 -10.53 28.21 7.54
C PRO A 24 -11.89 28.66 6.98
N MET A 25 -12.00 28.67 5.65
CA MET A 25 -13.19 29.17 4.95
C MET A 25 -14.02 28.04 4.32
N PRO A 26 -15.28 28.29 3.91
CA PRO A 26 -16.05 27.31 3.16
C PRO A 26 -15.35 26.90 1.86
N ARG A 27 -15.25 25.60 1.60
CA ARG A 27 -14.55 25.05 0.42
C ARG A 27 -15.04 25.65 -0.91
N ALA A 28 -16.35 25.85 -1.07
CA ALA A 28 -16.93 26.42 -2.28
C ALA A 28 -16.42 27.85 -2.57
N GLN A 29 -16.31 28.67 -1.53
CA GLN A 29 -15.79 30.02 -1.63
C GLN A 29 -14.30 30.00 -2.02
N ALA A 30 -13.51 29.14 -1.37
CA ALA A 30 -12.09 29.02 -1.67
C ALA A 30 -11.83 28.52 -3.10
N LEU A 31 -12.66 27.59 -3.61
CA LEU A 31 -12.59 27.12 -5.00
C LEU A 31 -12.94 28.22 -6.02
N GLN A 32 -13.84 29.14 -5.66
CA GLN A 32 -14.16 30.29 -6.51
C GLN A 32 -12.99 31.27 -6.59
N LEU A 33 -12.34 31.56 -5.45
CA LEU A 33 -11.13 32.38 -5.41
C LEU A 33 -9.97 31.74 -6.17
N ALA A 34 -9.87 30.41 -6.15
CA ALA A 34 -8.87 29.68 -6.92
C ALA A 34 -9.11 29.66 -8.44
N ARG A 35 -10.30 30.08 -8.89
CA ARG A 35 -10.70 30.13 -10.31
C ARG A 35 -10.90 31.58 -10.74
N ASP A 36 -9.84 32.37 -10.63
CA ASP A 36 -9.76 33.63 -11.36
C ASP A 36 -9.31 33.36 -12.81
N GLY A 37 -9.81 34.13 -13.79
CA GLY A 37 -9.48 33.88 -15.20
C GLY A 37 -7.97 33.98 -15.52
N VAL A 38 -7.22 34.66 -14.65
CA VAL A 38 -5.75 34.83 -14.75
C VAL A 38 -5.03 33.52 -14.40
N SER A 39 -5.41 32.82 -13.33
CA SER A 39 -4.80 31.53 -12.98
C SER A 39 -5.08 30.44 -14.01
N ASP A 40 -6.24 30.46 -14.67
CA ASP A 40 -6.52 29.50 -15.75
C ASP A 40 -5.62 29.74 -16.98
N GLU A 41 -5.27 30.99 -17.29
CA GLU A 41 -4.27 31.32 -18.32
C GLU A 41 -2.88 30.82 -17.92
N VAL A 42 -2.46 31.12 -16.68
CA VAL A 42 -1.17 30.66 -16.13
C VAL A 42 -1.08 29.13 -16.18
N ILE A 43 -2.12 28.42 -15.76
CA ILE A 43 -2.14 26.95 -15.80
C ILE A 43 -2.06 26.43 -17.24
N ARG A 44 -2.69 27.12 -18.21
CA ARG A 44 -2.59 26.75 -19.63
C ARG A 44 -1.18 26.95 -20.17
N GLU A 45 -0.52 28.03 -19.77
CA GLU A 45 0.89 28.29 -20.09
C GLU A 45 1.80 27.18 -19.52
N LEU A 46 1.66 26.85 -18.22
CA LEU A 46 2.39 25.78 -17.56
C LEU A 46 2.22 24.43 -18.28
N LYS A 47 0.98 24.09 -18.65
CA LYS A 47 0.69 22.88 -19.44
C LYS A 47 1.36 22.91 -20.81
N THR A 48 1.39 24.07 -21.46
CA THR A 48 2.05 24.22 -22.76
C THR A 48 3.56 23.99 -22.66
N LEU A 49 4.21 24.53 -21.63
CA LEU A 49 5.63 24.29 -21.36
C LEU A 49 5.89 22.82 -21.06
N ALA A 50 5.04 22.18 -20.24
CA ALA A 50 5.14 20.77 -19.93
C ALA A 50 5.02 19.86 -21.15
N THR A 51 4.04 20.12 -22.03
CA THR A 51 3.85 19.37 -23.28
C THR A 51 5.04 19.51 -24.23
N ARG A 52 5.76 20.63 -24.19
CA ARG A 52 6.99 20.84 -24.97
C ARG A 52 8.20 20.11 -24.37
N GLY A 53 8.09 19.57 -23.16
CA GLY A 53 9.18 18.89 -22.45
C GLY A 53 10.24 19.82 -21.86
N ASP A 54 9.97 21.14 -21.79
CA ASP A 54 10.96 22.13 -21.35
C ASP A 54 10.95 22.30 -19.81
N SER A 55 11.70 21.43 -19.13
CA SER A 55 11.78 21.38 -17.66
C SER A 55 12.37 22.66 -17.07
N THR A 56 13.39 23.24 -17.71
CA THR A 56 14.01 24.49 -17.26
C THR A 56 13.06 25.68 -17.40
N ALA A 57 12.38 25.84 -18.54
CA ALA A 57 11.42 26.95 -18.72
C ALA A 57 10.21 26.80 -17.80
N LEU A 58 9.70 25.57 -17.62
CA LEU A 58 8.62 25.30 -16.67
C LEU A 58 9.05 25.64 -15.23
N ALA A 59 10.24 25.22 -14.80
CA ALA A 59 10.77 25.54 -13.48
C ALA A 59 10.96 27.04 -13.28
N ALA A 60 11.46 27.76 -14.28
CA ALA A 60 11.60 29.22 -14.23
C ALA A 60 10.23 29.91 -14.10
N ARG A 61 9.21 29.43 -14.82
CA ARG A 61 7.85 29.97 -14.72
C ARG A 61 7.24 29.73 -13.34
N ILE A 62 7.45 28.54 -12.77
CA ILE A 62 7.00 28.21 -11.41
C ILE A 62 7.71 29.06 -10.36
N GLU A 63 9.01 29.32 -10.51
CA GLU A 63 9.76 30.18 -9.60
C GLU A 63 9.22 31.62 -9.59
N ILE A 64 8.80 32.15 -10.75
CA ILE A 64 8.12 33.45 -10.82
C ILE A 64 6.82 33.41 -10.01
N LEU A 65 6.04 32.32 -10.10
CA LEU A 65 4.78 32.17 -9.36
C LEU A 65 4.98 32.15 -7.85
N LEU A 66 6.13 31.71 -7.33
CA LEU A 66 6.41 31.72 -5.89
C LEU A 66 6.32 33.11 -5.27
N SER A 67 6.65 34.15 -6.05
CA SER A 67 6.67 35.54 -5.60
C SER A 67 5.57 36.41 -6.25
N ASP A 68 4.65 35.79 -6.99
CA ASP A 68 3.62 36.52 -7.74
C ASP A 68 2.52 37.02 -6.79
N ALA A 69 2.64 38.28 -6.39
CA ALA A 69 1.67 38.97 -5.54
C ALA A 69 0.41 39.43 -6.30
N SER A 70 0.36 39.29 -7.63
CA SER A 70 -0.80 39.68 -8.43
C SER A 70 -1.92 38.63 -8.41
N LEU A 71 -1.60 37.39 -8.01
CA LEU A 71 -2.55 36.29 -7.86
C LEU A 71 -3.07 36.20 -6.43
N GLU A 72 -4.38 35.95 -6.30
CA GLU A 72 -4.98 35.56 -5.03
C GLU A 72 -4.30 34.30 -4.47
N PRO A 73 -4.13 34.16 -3.14
CA PRO A 73 -3.42 33.02 -2.55
C PRO A 73 -3.92 31.66 -3.04
N ALA A 74 -5.24 31.46 -3.07
CA ALA A 74 -5.85 30.21 -3.53
C ALA A 74 -5.58 29.90 -5.02
N ALA A 75 -5.52 30.94 -5.86
CA ALA A 75 -5.23 30.84 -7.29
C ALA A 75 -3.74 30.54 -7.53
N ARG A 76 -2.84 31.19 -6.78
CA ARG A 76 -1.41 30.93 -6.80
C ARG A 76 -1.08 29.51 -6.34
N GLU A 77 -1.66 29.04 -5.23
CA GLU A 77 -1.42 27.69 -4.72
C GLU A 77 -1.91 26.62 -5.70
N ARG A 78 -3.08 26.83 -6.32
CA ARG A 78 -3.57 25.95 -7.39
C ARG A 78 -2.59 25.87 -8.57
N ALA A 79 -2.09 27.02 -9.03
CA ALA A 79 -1.14 27.09 -10.14
C ALA A 79 0.21 26.44 -9.78
N LEU A 80 0.71 26.67 -8.55
CA LEU A 80 1.93 26.07 -8.04
C LEU A 80 1.79 24.55 -7.89
N GLU A 81 0.71 24.05 -7.32
CA GLU A 81 0.44 22.62 -7.19
C GLU A 81 0.37 21.95 -8.57
N THR A 82 -0.39 22.54 -9.50
CA THR A 82 -0.50 22.03 -10.88
C THR A 82 0.85 22.04 -11.60
N GLY A 83 1.58 23.16 -11.54
CA GLY A 83 2.90 23.30 -12.15
C GLY A 83 3.90 22.31 -11.56
N THR A 84 3.83 22.06 -10.25
CA THR A 84 4.67 21.11 -9.53
C THR A 84 4.47 19.69 -10.04
N PHE A 85 3.22 19.23 -10.18
CA PHE A 85 2.94 17.90 -10.76
C PHE A 85 3.41 17.79 -12.21
N LEU A 86 3.21 18.84 -13.02
CA LEU A 86 3.70 18.87 -14.40
C LEU A 86 5.22 18.79 -14.47
N LEU A 87 5.92 19.53 -13.60
CA LEU A 87 7.37 19.49 -13.49
C LEU A 87 7.86 18.11 -13.03
N GLY A 88 7.16 17.51 -12.06
CA GLY A 88 7.38 16.16 -11.58
C GLY A 88 7.24 15.05 -12.62
N ALA A 89 6.60 15.33 -13.76
CA ALA A 89 6.51 14.42 -14.90
C ALA A 89 7.67 14.56 -15.90
N LEU A 90 8.43 15.66 -15.86
CA LEU A 90 9.58 15.93 -16.73
C LEU A 90 10.89 15.42 -16.12
N PRO A 91 12.01 15.39 -16.89
CA PRO A 91 13.32 15.03 -16.36
C PRO A 91 13.78 15.96 -15.21
N PRO A 92 14.46 15.41 -14.19
CA PRO A 92 14.82 16.14 -12.97
C PRO A 92 16.07 17.01 -13.13
N GLU A 93 15.97 18.06 -13.93
CA GLU A 93 17.05 19.01 -14.16
C GLU A 93 17.43 19.80 -12.89
N ARG A 94 18.65 20.36 -12.86
CA ARG A 94 19.18 21.09 -11.70
C ARG A 94 18.26 22.21 -11.24
N LYS A 95 17.71 22.99 -12.18
CA LYS A 95 16.78 24.09 -11.86
C LYS A 95 15.46 23.57 -11.30
N ALA A 96 14.90 22.54 -11.91
CA ALA A 96 13.67 21.90 -11.47
C ALA A 96 13.78 21.37 -10.02
N ARG A 97 14.90 20.72 -9.67
CA ARG A 97 15.20 20.27 -8.30
C ARG A 97 15.34 21.39 -7.29
N GLN A 98 15.91 22.53 -7.70
CA GLN A 98 15.99 23.69 -6.82
C GLN A 98 14.59 24.24 -6.52
N VAL A 99 13.76 24.38 -7.54
CA VAL A 99 12.39 24.90 -7.41
C VAL A 99 11.51 23.96 -6.60
N LEU A 100 11.56 22.64 -6.81
CA LEU A 100 10.81 21.69 -5.97
C LEU A 100 11.22 21.79 -4.49
N ARG A 101 12.52 21.93 -4.19
CA ARG A 101 12.98 22.10 -2.81
C ARG A 101 12.43 23.37 -2.17
N GLN A 102 12.37 24.47 -2.91
CA GLN A 102 11.74 25.71 -2.44
C GLN A 102 10.23 25.50 -2.17
N ILE A 103 9.51 24.86 -3.10
CA ILE A 103 8.07 24.60 -2.96
C ILE A 103 7.78 23.67 -1.76
N SER A 104 8.65 22.67 -1.52
CA SER A 104 8.48 21.70 -0.43
C SER A 104 8.49 22.32 0.97
N GLN A 105 8.96 23.57 1.09
CA GLN A 105 9.07 24.35 2.33
C GLN A 105 7.95 25.37 2.50
N LEU A 106 7.00 25.44 1.55
CA LEU A 106 5.89 26.38 1.63
C LEU A 106 4.83 25.93 2.65
N GLU A 107 4.36 26.89 3.43
CA GLU A 107 3.18 26.72 4.28
C GLU A 107 1.91 27.10 3.52
N PRO A 108 0.82 26.31 3.64
CA PRO A 108 -0.45 26.67 3.04
C PRO A 108 -1.01 27.97 3.60
N GLN A 109 -1.47 28.83 2.69
CA GLN A 109 -2.13 30.11 2.94
C GLN A 109 -3.65 29.98 2.84
N THR A 110 -4.16 29.03 2.05
CA THR A 110 -5.61 28.80 1.90
C THR A 110 -6.06 27.56 2.66
N TRP A 111 -6.78 27.76 3.77
CA TRP A 111 -7.35 26.69 4.59
C TRP A 111 -8.86 26.60 4.41
N VAL A 112 -9.39 25.37 4.33
CA VAL A 112 -10.82 25.10 4.18
C VAL A 112 -11.33 24.12 5.23
N TRP A 113 -12.64 24.18 5.48
CA TRP A 113 -13.34 23.17 6.27
C TRP A 113 -13.68 21.94 5.42
N LEU A 114 -13.32 20.77 5.92
CA LEU A 114 -13.76 19.46 5.43
C LEU A 114 -14.67 18.83 6.50
N GLU A 115 -15.87 18.40 6.09
CA GLU A 115 -16.79 17.65 6.96
C GLU A 115 -16.67 16.15 6.65
N GLU A 116 -16.15 15.38 7.62
CA GLU A 116 -16.04 13.92 7.54
C GLU A 116 -16.64 13.31 8.81
N GLY A 117 -17.60 12.38 8.65
CA GLY A 117 -18.21 11.66 9.78
C GLY A 117 -18.92 12.55 10.82
N GLY A 118 -19.36 13.76 10.45
CA GLY A 118 -19.96 14.73 11.37
C GLY A 118 -18.97 15.63 12.12
N HIS A 119 -17.67 15.52 11.82
CA HIS A 119 -16.61 16.37 12.37
C HIS A 119 -16.08 17.35 11.33
N ARG A 120 -15.71 18.56 11.76
CA ARG A 120 -15.04 19.57 10.94
C ARG A 120 -13.54 19.52 11.16
N VAL A 121 -12.79 19.28 10.10
CA VAL A 121 -11.33 19.33 10.09
C VAL A 121 -10.88 20.44 9.16
N SER A 122 -9.83 21.17 9.56
CA SER A 122 -9.20 22.17 8.70
C SER A 122 -8.10 21.52 7.87
N VAL A 123 -8.18 21.69 6.55
CA VAL A 123 -7.21 21.15 5.59
C VAL A 123 -6.83 22.24 4.59
N PRO A 124 -5.63 22.20 4.00
CA PRO A 124 -5.30 23.10 2.90
C PRO A 124 -6.20 22.84 1.69
N LEU A 125 -6.58 23.89 0.95
CA LEU A 125 -7.34 23.71 -0.30
C LEU A 125 -6.48 23.04 -1.37
N TYR A 126 -5.23 23.50 -1.49
CA TYR A 126 -4.18 22.97 -2.35
C TYR A 126 -2.90 22.89 -1.52
N ASP A 127 -2.08 21.87 -1.73
CA ASP A 127 -0.84 21.67 -0.99
C ASP A 127 0.35 21.53 -1.96
N PRO A 128 0.90 22.66 -2.45
CA PRO A 128 2.06 22.66 -3.32
C PRO A 128 3.26 21.93 -2.69
N ALA A 129 3.43 22.02 -1.37
CA ALA A 129 4.54 21.38 -0.67
C ALA A 129 4.41 19.85 -0.69
N ALA A 130 3.20 19.31 -0.49
CA ALA A 130 2.93 17.89 -0.68
C ALA A 130 3.12 17.46 -2.14
N ALA A 131 2.64 18.24 -3.11
CA ALA A 131 2.86 17.96 -4.52
C ALA A 131 4.36 17.91 -4.87
N ALA A 132 5.18 18.77 -4.27
CA ALA A 132 6.63 18.79 -4.49
C ALA A 132 7.30 17.52 -3.94
N ARG A 133 6.92 17.10 -2.72
CA ARG A 133 7.40 15.83 -2.14
C ARG A 133 7.00 14.62 -2.98
N VAL A 134 5.77 14.59 -3.49
CA VAL A 134 5.30 13.51 -4.39
C VAL A 134 6.09 13.52 -5.71
N SER A 135 6.30 14.70 -6.30
CA SER A 135 7.05 14.86 -7.54
C SER A 135 8.52 14.45 -7.39
N GLU A 136 9.15 14.80 -6.27
CA GLU A 136 10.51 14.36 -5.96
C GLU A 136 10.61 12.84 -5.79
N ARG A 137 9.65 12.22 -5.09
CA ARG A 137 9.59 10.75 -5.00
C ARG A 137 9.44 10.09 -6.36
N ALA A 138 8.62 10.67 -7.24
CA ALA A 138 8.44 10.17 -8.61
C ALA A 138 9.73 10.29 -9.44
N TRP A 139 10.53 11.34 -9.23
CA TRP A 139 11.86 11.43 -9.83
C TRP A 139 12.81 10.36 -9.32
N LEU A 140 12.89 10.20 -7.99
CA LEU A 140 13.74 9.16 -7.40
C LEU A 140 13.36 7.76 -7.90
N ALA A 141 12.06 7.47 -8.02
CA ALA A 141 11.57 6.22 -8.60
C ALA A 141 12.02 6.06 -10.06
N ARG A 142 11.82 7.06 -10.93
CA ARG A 142 12.23 6.96 -12.34
C ARG A 142 13.74 6.85 -12.53
N GLU A 143 14.52 7.55 -11.71
CA GLU A 143 15.98 7.45 -11.73
C GLU A 143 16.46 6.09 -11.25
N ALA A 144 15.85 5.54 -10.19
CA ALA A 144 16.11 4.19 -9.76
C ALA A 144 15.73 3.18 -10.84
N GLU A 145 14.56 3.29 -11.45
CA GLU A 145 14.13 2.41 -12.55
C GLU A 145 15.15 2.39 -13.69
N ALA A 146 15.58 3.56 -14.17
CA ALA A 146 16.58 3.66 -15.24
C ALA A 146 17.94 3.09 -14.82
N ARG A 147 18.39 3.40 -13.60
CA ARG A 147 19.65 2.90 -13.02
C ARG A 147 19.63 1.37 -12.92
N PHE A 148 18.56 0.81 -12.38
CA PHE A 148 18.42 -0.63 -12.16
C PHE A 148 18.20 -1.38 -13.47
N SER A 149 17.36 -0.88 -14.38
CA SER A 149 17.16 -1.51 -15.71
C SER A 149 18.48 -1.71 -16.46
N ASN A 150 19.44 -0.79 -16.32
CA ASN A 150 20.77 -0.92 -16.94
C ASN A 150 21.70 -1.90 -16.20
N LYS A 151 21.44 -2.15 -14.91
CA LYS A 151 22.25 -3.05 -14.06
C LYS A 151 21.69 -4.47 -14.00
N LEU A 152 20.41 -4.68 -14.29
CA LEU A 152 19.79 -6.01 -14.32
C LEU A 152 20.50 -6.89 -15.35
N GLY A 153 20.81 -8.14 -14.96
CA GLY A 153 21.61 -9.04 -15.77
C GLY A 153 23.13 -8.88 -15.61
N THR A 154 23.62 -7.96 -14.76
CA THR A 154 25.02 -7.95 -14.31
C THR A 154 25.14 -8.65 -12.95
N THR A 155 26.19 -9.45 -12.76
CA THR A 155 26.49 -10.14 -11.49
C THR A 155 27.20 -9.23 -10.47
N ALA A 156 27.15 -7.91 -10.66
CA ALA A 156 28.03 -6.98 -9.99
C ALA A 156 27.65 -6.77 -8.50
N PRO A 157 28.63 -6.77 -7.57
CA PRO A 157 28.42 -6.39 -6.16
C PRO A 157 27.74 -5.02 -5.99
N GLU A 158 27.97 -4.12 -6.95
CA GLU A 158 27.35 -2.78 -6.98
C GLU A 158 25.82 -2.81 -7.02
N LEU A 159 25.20 -3.87 -7.55
CA LEU A 159 23.74 -4.02 -7.53
C LEU A 159 23.24 -4.19 -6.09
N VAL A 160 23.92 -5.03 -5.31
CA VAL A 160 23.54 -5.33 -3.92
C VAL A 160 23.72 -4.09 -3.04
N ASP A 161 24.82 -3.36 -3.20
CA ASP A 161 25.07 -2.13 -2.44
C ASP A 161 24.04 -1.02 -2.74
N ASP A 162 23.56 -0.95 -3.97
CA ASP A 162 22.51 -0.02 -4.36
C ASP A 162 21.14 -0.43 -3.80
N LEU A 163 20.83 -1.73 -3.80
CA LEU A 163 19.58 -2.26 -3.22
C LEU A 163 19.52 -2.06 -1.72
N ALA A 164 20.62 -2.32 -1.02
CA ALA A 164 20.71 -2.18 0.43
C ALA A 164 20.48 -0.73 0.90
N ARG A 165 20.81 0.25 0.07
CA ARG A 165 20.67 1.69 0.36
C ARG A 165 19.43 2.33 -0.25
N ALA A 166 18.63 1.57 -1.01
CA ALA A 166 17.47 2.11 -1.71
C ALA A 166 16.41 2.63 -0.75
N SER A 167 16.07 3.92 -0.89
CA SER A 167 14.94 4.52 -0.17
C SER A 167 13.60 3.94 -0.61
N LEU A 168 12.55 4.11 0.19
CA LEU A 168 11.19 3.66 -0.16
C LEU A 168 10.73 4.19 -1.53
N ALA A 169 11.09 5.43 -1.87
CA ALA A 169 10.77 6.03 -3.17
C ALA A 169 11.52 5.35 -4.32
N GLU A 170 12.79 5.01 -4.11
CA GLU A 170 13.59 4.28 -5.11
C GLU A 170 13.10 2.84 -5.29
N ARG A 171 12.65 2.17 -4.21
CA ARG A 171 12.10 0.80 -4.29
C ARG A 171 11.00 0.67 -5.34
N SER A 172 10.06 1.64 -5.41
CA SER A 172 9.02 1.64 -6.45
C SER A 172 9.59 1.66 -7.87
N GLY A 173 10.70 2.39 -8.07
CA GLY A 173 11.44 2.38 -9.32
C GLY A 173 12.11 1.04 -9.63
N VAL A 174 12.74 0.43 -8.62
CA VAL A 174 13.35 -0.90 -8.77
C VAL A 174 12.30 -1.96 -9.11
N ILE A 175 11.15 -1.94 -8.45
CA ILE A 175 10.02 -2.84 -8.75
C ILE A 175 9.56 -2.67 -10.20
N SER A 176 9.46 -1.43 -10.69
CA SER A 176 9.16 -1.17 -12.11
C SER A 176 10.22 -1.75 -13.04
N ALA A 177 11.52 -1.61 -12.71
CA ALA A 177 12.59 -2.22 -13.49
C ALA A 177 12.48 -3.76 -13.52
N ILE A 178 12.17 -4.41 -12.39
CA ILE A 178 11.95 -5.86 -12.30
C ILE A 178 10.77 -6.28 -13.17
N ALA A 179 9.67 -5.53 -13.15
CA ALA A 179 8.46 -5.85 -13.90
C ALA A 179 8.72 -5.93 -15.42
N HIS A 180 9.55 -5.02 -15.95
CA HIS A 180 9.90 -4.94 -17.37
C HIS A 180 11.07 -5.85 -17.78
N ALA A 181 11.84 -6.38 -16.84
CA ALA A 181 13.00 -7.21 -17.14
C ALA A 181 12.60 -8.64 -17.57
N PRO A 182 13.32 -9.24 -18.54
CA PRO A 182 13.22 -10.66 -18.85
C PRO A 182 13.59 -11.53 -17.64
N ALA A 183 12.85 -12.62 -17.41
CA ALA A 183 13.09 -13.54 -16.30
C ALA A 183 14.53 -14.07 -16.26
N ALA A 184 15.14 -14.34 -17.43
CA ALA A 184 16.53 -14.78 -17.51
C ALA A 184 17.54 -13.75 -16.96
N GLN A 185 17.28 -12.45 -17.13
CA GLN A 185 18.14 -11.40 -16.57
C GLN A 185 17.99 -11.29 -15.05
N LEU A 186 16.76 -11.49 -14.55
CA LEU A 186 16.48 -11.51 -13.11
C LEU A 186 17.12 -12.73 -12.42
N LEU A 187 17.06 -13.90 -13.05
CA LEU A 187 17.70 -15.10 -12.52
C LEU A 187 19.23 -15.03 -12.57
N HIS A 188 19.81 -14.20 -13.44
CA HIS A 188 21.25 -13.99 -13.46
C HIS A 188 21.78 -13.33 -12.18
N SER A 189 20.96 -12.50 -11.50
CA SER A 189 21.35 -11.87 -10.22
C SER A 189 21.12 -12.77 -9.01
N LYS A 190 20.46 -13.93 -9.17
CA LYS A 190 20.11 -14.85 -8.07
C LYS A 190 21.29 -15.18 -7.13
N PRO A 191 22.48 -15.58 -7.61
CA PRO A 191 23.59 -15.92 -6.72
C PRO A 191 24.03 -14.74 -5.84
N SER A 192 24.02 -13.52 -6.40
CA SER A 192 24.38 -12.30 -5.67
C SER A 192 23.32 -11.93 -4.64
N ILE A 193 22.03 -12.17 -4.92
CA ILE A 193 20.94 -11.95 -3.97
C ILE A 193 21.07 -12.91 -2.78
N LEU A 194 21.22 -14.21 -3.04
CA LEU A 194 21.34 -15.23 -2.01
C LEU A 194 22.57 -14.97 -1.12
N ALA A 195 23.73 -14.71 -1.73
CA ALA A 195 24.94 -14.39 -0.99
C ALA A 195 24.80 -13.12 -0.12
N ALA A 196 24.00 -12.14 -0.54
CA ALA A 196 23.73 -10.94 0.23
C ALA A 196 22.80 -11.20 1.41
N LEU A 197 21.77 -12.04 1.23
CA LEU A 197 20.88 -12.47 2.30
C LEU A 197 21.64 -13.28 3.37
N ASP A 198 22.52 -14.20 2.96
CA ASP A 198 23.40 -14.95 3.86
C ASP A 198 24.30 -14.04 4.70
N GLN A 199 24.65 -12.86 4.17
CA GLN A 199 25.45 -11.84 4.85
C GLN A 199 24.60 -10.87 5.69
N GLY A 200 23.27 -11.05 5.75
CA GLY A 200 22.36 -10.20 6.50
C GLY A 200 22.11 -8.83 5.86
N VAL A 201 22.37 -8.67 4.56
CA VAL A 201 22.08 -7.43 3.83
C VAL A 201 20.57 -7.33 3.62
N ALA A 202 20.01 -6.13 3.82
CA ALA A 202 18.56 -5.85 3.73
C ALA A 202 18.03 -5.82 2.27
N VAL A 203 18.12 -6.95 1.58
CA VAL A 203 17.63 -7.15 0.20
C VAL A 203 16.48 -8.18 0.11
N GLY A 204 15.90 -8.58 1.25
CA GLY A 204 14.76 -9.52 1.30
C GLY A 204 13.57 -9.06 0.45
N TRP A 205 13.25 -7.76 0.49
CA TRP A 205 12.22 -7.15 -0.36
C TRP A 205 12.46 -7.37 -1.86
N TYR A 206 13.73 -7.26 -2.30
CA TYR A 206 14.10 -7.46 -3.70
C TYR A 206 14.05 -8.95 -4.08
N ALA A 207 14.50 -9.83 -3.17
CA ALA A 207 14.38 -11.28 -3.35
C ALA A 207 12.91 -11.70 -3.52
N ALA A 208 12.00 -11.14 -2.72
CA ALA A 208 10.57 -11.41 -2.80
C ALA A 208 9.98 -11.03 -4.18
N GLU A 209 10.32 -9.83 -4.67
CA GLU A 209 9.88 -9.35 -5.99
C GLU A 209 10.41 -10.21 -7.14
N VAL A 210 11.71 -10.57 -7.09
CA VAL A 210 12.33 -11.43 -8.10
C VAL A 210 11.72 -12.84 -8.06
N ALA A 211 11.51 -13.41 -6.87
CA ALA A 211 10.87 -14.71 -6.70
C ALA A 211 9.45 -14.72 -7.27
N ALA A 212 8.61 -13.74 -6.93
CA ALA A 212 7.25 -13.61 -7.47
C ALA A 212 7.22 -13.48 -9.00
N ARG A 213 8.22 -12.82 -9.59
CA ARG A 213 8.31 -12.59 -11.03
C ARG A 213 8.84 -13.78 -11.83
N THR A 214 9.74 -14.56 -11.23
CA THR A 214 10.45 -15.67 -11.88
C THR A 214 9.91 -17.04 -11.48
N TYR A 215 9.07 -17.10 -10.45
CA TYR A 215 8.57 -18.33 -9.82
C TYR A 215 9.69 -19.20 -9.25
N ASP A 216 10.80 -18.60 -8.86
CA ASP A 216 11.96 -19.30 -8.30
C ASP A 216 11.73 -19.61 -6.82
N SER A 217 11.60 -20.90 -6.49
CA SER A 217 11.30 -21.37 -5.15
C SER A 217 12.44 -21.19 -4.16
N GLU A 218 13.70 -21.20 -4.61
CA GLU A 218 14.85 -20.97 -3.74
C GLU A 218 14.92 -19.50 -3.30
N LEU A 219 14.71 -18.56 -4.22
CA LEU A 219 14.58 -17.14 -3.89
C LEU A 219 13.34 -16.87 -3.02
N ALA A 220 12.22 -17.56 -3.29
CA ALA A 220 11.03 -17.43 -2.46
C ALA A 220 11.29 -17.89 -1.01
N LEU A 221 12.00 -19.02 -0.85
CA LEU A 221 12.38 -19.53 0.47
C LEU A 221 13.27 -18.54 1.22
N ALA A 222 14.31 -18.04 0.56
CA ALA A 222 15.20 -17.03 1.15
C ALA A 222 14.45 -15.73 1.49
N ALA A 223 13.47 -15.32 0.67
CA ALA A 223 12.63 -14.17 0.96
C ALA A 223 11.72 -14.41 2.18
N ILE A 224 11.18 -15.61 2.39
CA ILE A 224 10.39 -15.93 3.59
C ILE A 224 11.23 -15.76 4.87
N GLU A 225 12.51 -16.10 4.81
CA GLU A 225 13.42 -16.03 5.96
C GLU A 225 13.92 -14.61 6.26
N HIS A 226 14.05 -13.75 5.23
CA HIS A 226 14.78 -12.48 5.34
C HIS A 226 13.98 -11.22 4.96
N ALA A 227 12.83 -11.33 4.31
CA ALA A 227 12.01 -10.17 3.95
C ALA A 227 11.12 -9.71 5.10
N GLU A 228 10.65 -8.46 5.05
CA GLU A 228 9.62 -8.01 5.98
C GLU A 228 8.33 -8.81 5.75
N PRO A 229 7.54 -9.10 6.80
CA PRO A 229 6.37 -9.98 6.67
C PRO A 229 5.41 -9.56 5.56
N ARG A 230 5.20 -8.26 5.37
CA ARG A 230 4.33 -7.74 4.30
C ARG A 230 4.83 -8.12 2.91
N GLU A 231 6.14 -8.02 2.68
CA GLU A 231 6.77 -8.32 1.38
C GLU A 231 6.70 -9.82 1.09
N ALA A 232 6.92 -10.66 2.10
CA ALA A 232 6.77 -12.10 1.99
C ALA A 232 5.31 -12.52 1.73
N LEU A 233 4.33 -11.84 2.34
CA LEU A 233 2.90 -12.08 2.08
C LEU A 233 2.52 -11.75 0.63
N ASP A 234 2.87 -10.54 0.16
CA ASP A 234 2.57 -10.11 -1.21
C ASP A 234 3.19 -11.07 -2.25
N MET A 235 4.40 -11.59 -1.97
CA MET A 235 5.04 -12.61 -2.79
C MET A 235 4.30 -13.96 -2.75
N LEU A 236 3.93 -14.46 -1.56
CA LEU A 236 3.23 -15.75 -1.41
C LEU A 236 1.88 -15.74 -2.14
N ASP A 237 1.14 -14.62 -2.09
CA ASP A 237 -0.09 -14.44 -2.87
C ASP A 237 0.18 -14.54 -4.38
N ALA A 238 1.18 -13.81 -4.88
CA ALA A 238 1.53 -13.82 -6.29
C ALA A 238 1.99 -15.21 -6.78
N LEU A 239 2.68 -15.98 -5.94
CA LEU A 239 3.13 -17.33 -6.24
C LEU A 239 1.98 -18.35 -6.16
N GLY A 240 1.07 -18.21 -5.19
CA GLY A 240 -0.06 -19.12 -5.00
C GLY A 240 -0.99 -19.23 -6.21
N ASP A 241 -1.07 -18.17 -7.03
CA ASP A 241 -1.88 -18.14 -8.25
C ASP A 241 -1.20 -18.77 -9.47
N ARG A 242 0.11 -19.01 -9.40
CA ARG A 242 0.94 -19.24 -10.60
C ARG A 242 1.79 -20.49 -10.53
N LEU A 243 2.26 -20.88 -9.35
CA LEU A 243 3.01 -22.10 -9.15
C LEU A 243 2.10 -23.33 -9.13
N ALA A 244 2.62 -24.46 -9.61
CA ALA A 244 1.95 -25.74 -9.46
C ALA A 244 1.89 -26.14 -7.97
N PRO A 245 0.89 -26.91 -7.53
CA PRO A 245 0.75 -27.33 -6.14
C PRO A 245 1.99 -27.99 -5.54
N GLY A 246 2.79 -28.70 -6.35
CA GLY A 246 4.02 -29.35 -5.91
C GLY A 246 5.15 -28.37 -5.54
N ASP A 247 5.17 -27.19 -6.15
CA ASP A 247 6.23 -26.19 -5.96
C ASP A 247 5.87 -25.17 -4.88
N ILE A 248 4.58 -24.80 -4.78
CA ILE A 248 4.11 -23.84 -3.79
C ILE A 248 3.94 -24.47 -2.39
N LEU A 249 3.55 -25.74 -2.31
CA LEU A 249 3.28 -26.39 -1.03
C LEU A 249 4.50 -26.36 -0.08
N PRO A 250 5.73 -26.70 -0.52
CA PRO A 250 6.91 -26.58 0.35
C PRO A 250 7.14 -25.17 0.90
N LEU A 251 6.89 -24.13 0.10
CA LEU A 251 7.02 -22.74 0.52
C LEU A 251 6.00 -22.38 1.60
N LEU A 252 4.74 -22.78 1.41
CA LEU A 252 3.66 -22.57 2.38
C LEU A 252 3.94 -23.32 3.70
N LEU A 253 4.43 -24.56 3.62
CA LEU A 253 4.79 -25.33 4.81
C LEU A 253 5.95 -24.70 5.57
N HIS A 254 6.91 -24.11 4.86
CA HIS A 254 7.99 -23.38 5.49
C HIS A 254 7.48 -22.09 6.15
N SER A 255 6.62 -21.31 5.47
CA SER A 255 6.09 -20.06 6.01
C SER A 255 5.16 -20.24 7.21
N LEU A 256 4.54 -21.41 7.40
CA LEU A 256 3.79 -21.73 8.62
C LEU A 256 4.61 -21.64 9.91
N ARG A 257 5.94 -21.73 9.82
CA ARG A 257 6.86 -21.58 10.97
C ARG A 257 6.97 -20.13 11.44
N SER A 258 6.56 -19.17 10.61
CA SER A 258 6.54 -17.74 10.96
C SER A 258 5.13 -17.35 11.40
N PRO A 259 4.93 -16.90 12.66
CA PRO A 259 3.62 -16.46 13.13
C PRO A 259 3.00 -15.35 12.29
N ALA A 260 3.85 -14.49 11.69
CA ALA A 260 3.40 -13.38 10.85
C ALA A 260 2.85 -13.85 9.49
N LEU A 261 3.23 -15.05 9.02
CA LEU A 261 2.84 -15.59 7.72
C LEU A 261 1.85 -16.76 7.83
N ALA A 262 1.74 -17.39 9.01
CA ALA A 262 1.02 -18.64 9.19
C ALA A 262 -0.47 -18.55 8.79
N SER A 263 -1.19 -17.52 9.28
CA SER A 263 -2.60 -17.33 8.94
C SER A 263 -2.82 -17.22 7.43
N HIS A 264 -2.01 -16.41 6.75
CA HIS A 264 -2.10 -16.23 5.32
C HIS A 264 -1.76 -17.51 4.56
N SER A 265 -0.69 -18.20 4.98
CA SER A 265 -0.28 -19.48 4.39
C SER A 265 -1.40 -20.52 4.46
N LEU A 266 -2.16 -20.56 5.56
CA LEU A 266 -3.34 -21.41 5.70
C LEU A 266 -4.48 -21.03 4.74
N PHE A 267 -4.68 -19.74 4.50
CA PHE A 267 -5.64 -19.29 3.49
C PHE A 267 -5.23 -19.71 2.07
N VAL A 268 -3.95 -19.62 1.73
CA VAL A 268 -3.45 -20.10 0.42
C VAL A 268 -3.56 -21.63 0.32
N LEU A 269 -3.24 -22.37 1.39
CA LEU A 269 -3.43 -23.83 1.45
C LEU A 269 -4.91 -24.21 1.22
N ALA A 270 -5.86 -23.46 1.77
CA ALA A 270 -7.29 -23.71 1.54
C ALA A 270 -7.66 -23.55 0.06
N ARG A 271 -7.07 -22.60 -0.65
CA ARG A 271 -7.28 -22.43 -2.11
C ARG A 271 -6.72 -23.62 -2.91
N LEU A 272 -5.64 -24.24 -2.43
CA LEU A 272 -5.00 -25.39 -3.07
C LEU A 272 -5.66 -26.73 -2.73
N ALA A 273 -6.35 -26.83 -1.60
CA ALA A 273 -6.96 -28.07 -1.09
C ALA A 273 -7.86 -28.82 -2.11
N PRO A 274 -8.67 -28.17 -2.96
CA PRO A 274 -9.49 -28.88 -3.95
C PRO A 274 -8.67 -29.68 -4.99
N VAL A 275 -7.42 -29.28 -5.22
CA VAL A 275 -6.51 -29.92 -6.20
C VAL A 275 -5.29 -30.56 -5.54
N SER A 276 -5.15 -30.46 -4.22
CA SER A 276 -4.03 -30.98 -3.44
C SER A 276 -4.51 -31.59 -2.11
N PRO A 277 -4.65 -32.93 -2.03
CA PRO A 277 -4.99 -33.62 -0.79
C PRO A 277 -3.97 -33.36 0.33
N ALA A 278 -2.71 -33.13 -0.03
CA ALA A 278 -1.65 -32.78 0.92
C ALA A 278 -1.90 -31.42 1.59
N ALA A 279 -2.37 -30.42 0.84
CA ALA A 279 -2.74 -29.13 1.40
C ALA A 279 -3.91 -29.25 2.39
N LEU A 280 -4.95 -30.02 2.04
CA LEU A 280 -6.05 -30.31 2.94
C LEU A 280 -5.58 -31.03 4.22
N SER A 281 -4.71 -32.04 4.07
CA SER A 281 -4.12 -32.75 5.21
C SER A 281 -3.35 -31.81 6.14
N GLN A 282 -2.59 -30.87 5.58
CA GLN A 282 -1.86 -29.90 6.39
C GLN A 282 -2.81 -28.99 7.19
N ILE A 283 -3.88 -28.48 6.57
CA ILE A 283 -4.84 -27.63 7.29
C ILE A 283 -5.44 -28.38 8.49
N TRP A 284 -5.75 -29.68 8.33
CA TRP A 284 -6.20 -30.52 9.42
C TRP A 284 -5.15 -30.71 10.51
N GLN A 285 -3.88 -30.85 10.14
CA GLN A 285 -2.78 -30.93 11.12
C GLN A 285 -2.62 -29.61 11.90
N GLU A 286 -2.72 -28.47 11.23
CA GLU A 286 -2.65 -27.15 11.88
C GLU A 286 -3.87 -26.84 12.75
N LEU A 287 -4.99 -27.56 12.59
CA LEU A 287 -6.13 -27.45 13.50
C LEU A 287 -5.78 -27.94 14.93
N GLU A 288 -4.90 -28.94 15.01
CA GLU A 288 -4.40 -29.48 16.28
C GLU A 288 -3.36 -28.55 16.92
N ASN A 289 -2.66 -27.76 16.10
CA ASN A 289 -1.68 -26.77 16.56
C ASN A 289 -2.36 -25.65 17.37
N GLU A 290 -1.80 -25.33 18.54
CA GLU A 290 -2.34 -24.30 19.42
C GLU A 290 -2.24 -22.90 18.86
N GLU A 291 -1.15 -22.58 18.19
CA GLU A 291 -0.87 -21.25 17.65
C GLU A 291 -1.71 -20.98 16.39
N ASN A 292 -1.84 -22.00 15.54
CA ASN A 292 -2.44 -21.87 14.21
C ASN A 292 -3.91 -22.31 14.13
N GLY A 293 -4.42 -23.00 15.16
CA GLY A 293 -5.69 -23.70 15.10
C GLY A 293 -6.92 -22.83 14.77
N GLY A 294 -6.93 -21.57 15.21
CA GLY A 294 -7.99 -20.63 14.83
C GLY A 294 -7.95 -20.25 13.35
N SER A 295 -6.75 -20.03 12.81
CA SER A 295 -6.53 -19.73 11.39
C SER A 295 -6.84 -20.96 10.53
N ALA A 296 -6.49 -22.16 11.00
CA ALA A 296 -6.80 -23.42 10.33
C ALA A 296 -8.31 -23.66 10.27
N ALA A 297 -9.05 -23.34 11.35
CA ALA A 297 -10.51 -23.39 11.35
C ALA A 297 -11.13 -22.45 10.31
N ALA A 298 -10.63 -21.22 10.20
CA ALA A 298 -11.08 -20.26 9.18
C ALA A 298 -10.72 -20.72 7.75
N ALA A 299 -9.55 -21.34 7.56
CA ALA A 299 -9.12 -21.92 6.30
C ALA A 299 -10.03 -23.08 5.87
N LEU A 300 -10.40 -23.99 6.79
CA LEU A 300 -11.36 -25.07 6.53
C LEU A 300 -12.74 -24.52 6.15
N ALA A 301 -13.22 -23.51 6.88
CA ALA A 301 -14.51 -22.89 6.61
C ALA A 301 -14.62 -22.32 5.19
N ARG A 302 -13.52 -21.73 4.69
CA ARG A 302 -13.46 -21.14 3.34
C ARG A 302 -13.57 -22.18 2.21
N LEU A 303 -13.29 -23.45 2.49
CA LEU A 303 -13.47 -24.52 1.51
C LEU A 303 -14.95 -24.70 1.15
N SER A 304 -15.87 -24.41 2.07
CA SER A 304 -17.31 -24.70 1.99
C SER A 304 -17.60 -26.10 1.42
N SER A 305 -16.78 -27.09 1.84
CA SER A 305 -16.84 -28.46 1.36
C SER A 305 -17.72 -29.31 2.28
N PRO A 306 -18.71 -30.06 1.74
CA PRO A 306 -19.51 -30.99 2.53
C PRO A 306 -18.66 -32.02 3.29
N GLU A 307 -17.55 -32.48 2.71
CA GLU A 307 -16.65 -33.44 3.33
C GLU A 307 -15.89 -32.82 4.51
N ALA A 308 -15.42 -31.59 4.36
CA ALA A 308 -14.76 -30.85 5.43
C ALA A 308 -15.72 -30.58 6.60
N ALA A 309 -16.95 -30.17 6.31
CA ALA A 309 -17.99 -29.95 7.31
C ALA A 309 -18.34 -31.26 8.06
N MET A 310 -18.52 -32.37 7.34
CA MET A 310 -18.78 -33.68 7.94
C MET A 310 -17.63 -34.10 8.88
N ARG A 311 -16.37 -33.95 8.45
CA ARG A 311 -15.20 -34.29 9.27
C ARG A 311 -15.09 -33.39 10.49
N ALA A 312 -15.34 -32.09 10.36
CA ALA A 312 -15.35 -31.16 11.49
C ALA A 312 -16.43 -31.51 12.52
N ALA A 313 -17.62 -31.90 12.05
CA ALA A 313 -18.71 -32.35 12.93
C ALA A 313 -18.33 -33.63 13.68
N ALA A 314 -17.72 -34.60 12.98
CA ALA A 314 -17.25 -35.84 13.59
C ALA A 314 -16.21 -35.58 14.69
N VAL A 315 -15.23 -34.72 14.44
CA VAL A 315 -14.23 -34.32 15.45
C VAL A 315 -14.88 -33.62 16.65
N THR A 316 -15.91 -32.79 16.42
CA THR A 316 -16.57 -32.03 17.49
C THR A 316 -17.31 -32.94 18.49
N VAL A 317 -17.95 -34.01 18.01
CA VAL A 317 -18.71 -34.95 18.87
C VAL A 317 -17.85 -36.02 19.52
N ASP A 318 -16.66 -36.28 19.00
CA ASP A 318 -15.75 -37.33 19.48
C ASP A 318 -15.22 -36.97 20.88
N PRO A 319 -15.66 -37.67 21.96
CA PRO A 319 -15.25 -37.37 23.32
C PRO A 319 -13.79 -37.75 23.61
N ASP A 320 -13.18 -38.58 22.77
CA ASP A 320 -11.79 -39.02 22.91
C ASP A 320 -10.79 -37.97 22.37
N ARG A 321 -11.31 -36.89 21.75
CA ARG A 321 -10.51 -35.77 21.26
C ARG A 321 -10.36 -34.67 22.31
N ASP A 322 -9.21 -34.00 22.24
CA ASP A 322 -8.92 -32.83 23.06
C ASP A 322 -9.98 -31.73 22.91
N ASP A 323 -10.36 -31.09 24.03
CA ASP A 323 -11.42 -30.07 24.04
C ASP A 323 -11.07 -28.84 23.20
N ALA A 324 -9.78 -28.46 23.10
CA ALA A 324 -9.36 -27.36 22.24
C ALA A 324 -9.53 -27.72 20.76
N LEU A 325 -9.14 -28.94 20.36
CA LEU A 325 -9.38 -29.45 19.00
C LEU A 325 -10.88 -29.47 18.66
N ARG A 326 -11.72 -29.97 19.57
CA ARG A 326 -13.18 -30.00 19.40
C ARG A 326 -13.76 -28.60 19.22
N ARG A 327 -13.31 -27.62 20.02
CA ARG A 327 -13.71 -26.21 19.89
C ARG A 327 -13.28 -25.59 18.56
N ARG A 328 -12.08 -25.89 18.08
CA ARG A 328 -11.58 -25.40 16.79
C ARG A 328 -12.31 -26.04 15.60
N ALA A 329 -12.65 -27.33 15.69
CA ALA A 329 -13.50 -27.99 14.70
C ALA A 329 -14.92 -27.39 14.66
N LEU A 330 -15.51 -27.09 15.83
CA LEU A 330 -16.78 -26.36 15.90
C LEU A 330 -16.66 -24.94 15.32
N LEU A 331 -15.55 -24.24 15.58
CA LEU A 331 -15.29 -22.93 15.01
C LEU A 331 -15.25 -22.98 13.47
N ALA A 332 -14.66 -24.00 12.87
CA ALA A 332 -14.65 -24.18 11.41
C ALA A 332 -16.07 -24.27 10.85
N LEU A 333 -16.97 -24.98 11.53
CA LEU A 333 -18.39 -25.05 11.14
C LEU A 333 -19.10 -23.71 11.32
N CYS A 334 -18.87 -23.03 12.45
CA CYS A 334 -19.48 -21.72 12.74
C CYS A 334 -19.07 -20.60 11.76
N LEU A 335 -17.89 -20.73 11.14
CA LEU A 335 -17.38 -19.77 10.16
C LEU A 335 -17.80 -20.12 8.72
N ASP A 336 -18.26 -21.35 8.47
CA ASP A 336 -18.69 -21.81 7.15
C ASP A 336 -20.15 -21.47 6.92
N ASN A 337 -20.42 -20.60 5.95
CA ASN A 337 -21.78 -20.20 5.57
C ASN A 337 -22.46 -21.21 4.62
N GLY A 338 -21.85 -22.37 4.37
CA GLY A 338 -22.39 -23.41 3.50
C GLY A 338 -23.52 -24.24 4.12
N ASP A 339 -24.47 -24.68 3.29
CA ASP A 339 -25.63 -25.49 3.71
C ASP A 339 -25.24 -26.80 4.43
N ALA A 340 -24.07 -27.36 4.12
CA ALA A 340 -23.56 -28.56 4.80
C ALA A 340 -23.17 -28.27 6.24
N ALA A 341 -22.46 -27.16 6.49
CA ALA A 341 -22.08 -26.74 7.83
C ALA A 341 -23.31 -26.42 8.68
N GLN A 342 -24.28 -25.69 8.12
CA GLN A 342 -25.51 -25.35 8.84
C GLN A 342 -26.32 -26.58 9.25
N ARG A 343 -26.44 -27.58 8.36
CA ARG A 343 -27.06 -28.87 8.68
C ARG A 343 -26.31 -29.58 9.81
N HIS A 344 -24.99 -29.61 9.77
CA HIS A 344 -24.20 -30.24 10.83
C HIS A 344 -24.30 -29.49 12.17
N LEU A 345 -24.34 -28.15 12.19
CA LEU A 345 -24.55 -27.36 13.40
C LEU A 345 -25.91 -27.65 14.09
N GLN A 346 -26.97 -27.85 13.30
CA GLN A 346 -28.28 -28.25 13.82
C GLN A 346 -28.24 -29.65 14.46
N LEU A 347 -27.59 -30.62 13.80
CA LEU A 347 -27.41 -31.97 14.34
C LEU A 347 -26.54 -31.98 15.61
N LEU A 348 -25.49 -31.16 15.63
CA LEU A 348 -24.62 -31.00 16.79
C LEU A 348 -25.40 -30.50 18.01
N THR A 349 -26.30 -29.52 17.81
CA THR A 349 -27.17 -29.00 18.87
C THR A 349 -28.01 -30.11 19.52
N GLN A 350 -28.52 -31.05 18.73
CA GLN A 350 -29.29 -32.20 19.23
C GLN A 350 -28.41 -33.22 19.96
N SER A 351 -27.22 -33.50 19.42
CA SER A 351 -26.32 -34.53 19.97
C SER A 351 -25.59 -34.11 21.25
N LEU A 352 -25.23 -32.83 21.36
CA LEU A 352 -24.41 -32.29 22.45
C LEU A 352 -25.25 -31.66 23.57
N GLY A 353 -26.56 -31.48 23.36
CA GLY A 353 -27.50 -30.94 24.34
C GLY A 353 -27.02 -29.64 25.00
N ASP A 354 -27.16 -29.57 26.33
CA ASP A 354 -26.82 -28.37 27.12
C ASP A 354 -25.32 -28.20 27.42
N SER A 355 -24.45 -29.00 26.80
CA SER A 355 -23.00 -28.82 26.95
C SER A 355 -22.53 -27.47 26.41
N SER A 356 -21.37 -27.00 26.87
CA SER A 356 -20.79 -25.73 26.38
C SER A 356 -20.61 -25.71 24.85
N LEU A 357 -20.27 -26.86 24.25
CA LEU A 357 -20.17 -27.00 22.79
C LEU A 357 -21.55 -27.01 22.12
N GLY A 358 -22.56 -27.65 22.72
CA GLY A 358 -23.93 -27.65 22.22
C GLY A 358 -24.55 -26.24 22.21
N GLN A 359 -24.34 -25.46 23.26
CA GLN A 359 -24.77 -24.05 23.33
C GLN A 359 -24.10 -23.19 22.24
N LYS A 360 -22.79 -23.37 22.01
CA LYS A 360 -22.08 -22.66 20.93
C LYS A 360 -22.59 -23.07 19.55
N ALA A 361 -22.83 -24.36 19.32
CA ALA A 361 -23.40 -24.84 18.06
C ALA A 361 -24.77 -24.22 17.78
N SER A 362 -25.63 -24.14 18.80
CA SER A 362 -26.96 -23.50 18.69
C SER A 362 -26.86 -22.01 18.35
N GLN A 363 -25.93 -21.28 18.98
CA GLN A 363 -25.70 -19.87 18.68
C GLN A 363 -25.22 -19.64 17.24
N CYS A 364 -24.38 -20.52 16.70
CA CYS A 364 -23.92 -20.43 15.33
C CYS A 364 -25.03 -20.79 14.32
N ALA A 365 -25.83 -21.82 14.59
CA ALA A 365 -26.93 -22.26 13.72
C ALA A 365 -28.08 -21.25 13.60
N GLY A 366 -28.17 -20.28 14.52
CA GLY A 366 -29.17 -19.20 14.51
C GLY A 366 -28.75 -17.95 13.73
N ARG A 367 -27.54 -17.94 13.17
CA ARG A 367 -27.05 -16.92 12.22
C ARG A 367 -27.38 -17.36 10.79
#